data_AF-A0A1J3CNL6-F1
#
_entry.id   AF-A0A1J3CNL6-F1
#
_cell.length_a   1.000
_cell.length_b   1.000
_cell.length_c   1.000
_cell.angle_alpha   90.00
_cell.angle_beta   90.00
_cell.angle_gamma   90.00
#
_symmetry.space_group_name_H-M   'P 1'
#
loop_
_entity.id
_entity.type
_entity.pdbx_description
1 polymer ?
#
loop_
_entity_poly.entity_id
_entity_poly.type
_entity_poly.pdbx_seq_one_letter_code
_entity_poly.pdbx_strand_id
1 'polypeptide(L)'
;MVDVREGKDQRKLINDLSSLLQDGASLGIQVEGLPLVEVELKKASCREKARTVYAARKSLDFIEQLLSEAVVLHIDEEKLFAEITEILSTARCWEKRASSILASETQLYDLKDLVRMSVNMDAVLPSLEGIENTISSAETWLQKSEPFLSVASSTASSPCSLLELHVLKDLVSQSKSLSVQLQEPMILETLLLNCERWQCDNHQLLQETEDLLDGAKIDDGMDITILSKIMDLITRVDSARKSGLSLGLNFDELPKLQTASLKLGWCCKTILLSSTSLSSELLEDVGKPSLQNIQQHLKEGQTLKINPEEYYLGKRLVELQDTGLEWAKRARKVVTDSGALALEDVYELISEGENLPVHAEEELQALRARSMLHCVCRKPYNSRSMVSCSQCGEWYHTYCVKLHWKPKAYVCSACCPVTPQIDAPRSMEPETPSLNHRRTRKVATDAEIKDLRWQNRKRVKRTAKRSPQVHILPWFFT
;
A
#
# COMPACT_ATOMS: atom_id res chain seq x y z
N MET A 1 -68.19 7.76 16.73
CA MET A 1 -68.77 7.40 15.42
C MET A 1 -70.11 8.12 15.30
N VAL A 2 -70.08 9.38 14.87
CA VAL A 2 -71.30 10.21 14.69
C VAL A 2 -72.13 9.58 13.57
N ASP A 3 -73.43 9.39 13.80
CA ASP A 3 -74.30 8.61 12.91
C ASP A 3 -74.39 9.28 11.53
N VAL A 4 -74.07 8.54 10.47
CA VAL A 4 -74.13 9.00 9.07
C VAL A 4 -75.55 9.46 8.70
N ARG A 5 -76.58 8.97 9.42
CA ARG A 5 -77.97 9.42 9.26
C ARG A 5 -78.19 10.85 9.76
N GLU A 6 -77.72 11.18 10.96
CA GLU A 6 -77.76 12.55 11.49
C GLU A 6 -77.02 13.53 10.58
N GLY A 7 -75.96 13.07 9.91
CA GLY A 7 -75.21 13.78 8.85
C GLY A 7 -76.07 14.36 7.73
N LYS A 8 -76.93 13.51 7.16
CA LYS A 8 -77.82 13.89 6.04
C LYS A 8 -78.97 14.77 6.50
N ASP A 9 -79.47 14.54 7.71
CA ASP A 9 -80.57 15.31 8.28
C ASP A 9 -80.16 16.76 8.57
N GLN A 10 -78.91 16.99 9.00
CA GLN A 10 -78.38 18.34 9.26
C GLN A 10 -78.20 19.16 7.97
N ARG A 11 -77.68 18.56 6.91
CA ARG A 11 -77.51 19.21 5.61
C ARG A 11 -78.85 19.58 4.98
N LYS A 12 -79.84 18.70 5.14
CA LYS A 12 -81.23 18.98 4.75
C LYS A 12 -81.81 20.13 5.57
N LEU A 13 -81.63 20.12 6.89
CA LEU A 13 -82.06 21.19 7.79
C LEU A 13 -81.47 22.55 7.39
N ILE A 14 -80.19 22.62 7.04
CA ILE A 14 -79.54 23.86 6.56
C ILE A 14 -80.21 24.36 5.28
N ASN A 15 -80.50 23.47 4.31
CA ASN A 15 -81.16 23.84 3.06
C ASN A 15 -82.59 24.34 3.31
N ASP A 16 -83.34 23.66 4.18
CA ASP A 16 -84.71 24.01 4.53
C ASP A 16 -84.77 25.39 5.23
N LEU A 17 -83.88 25.62 6.22
CA LEU A 17 -83.76 26.91 6.93
C LEU A 17 -83.30 28.05 6.01
N SER A 18 -82.38 27.78 5.09
CA SER A 18 -81.92 28.77 4.10
C SER A 18 -83.05 29.18 3.16
N SER A 19 -83.83 28.21 2.70
CA SER A 19 -85.00 28.45 1.83
C SER A 19 -86.07 29.27 2.56
N LEU A 20 -86.38 28.92 3.81
CA LEU A 20 -87.30 29.67 4.67
C LEU A 20 -86.88 31.13 4.87
N LEU A 21 -85.58 31.37 5.04
CA LEU A 21 -85.04 32.72 5.25
C LEU A 21 -85.11 33.56 3.97
N GLN A 22 -84.85 32.94 2.81
CA GLN A 22 -84.99 33.56 1.49
C GLN A 22 -86.46 33.87 1.15
N ASP A 23 -87.36 32.90 1.38
CA ASP A 23 -88.80 33.06 1.15
C ASP A 23 -89.35 34.17 2.05
N GLY A 24 -88.99 34.18 3.34
CA GLY A 24 -89.41 35.20 4.29
C GLY A 24 -88.90 36.61 3.94
N ALA A 25 -87.66 36.73 3.45
CA ALA A 25 -87.12 38.00 2.96
C ALA A 25 -87.86 38.53 1.72
N SER A 26 -88.39 37.62 0.89
CA SER A 26 -89.10 37.94 -0.36
C SER A 26 -90.52 38.47 -0.14
N LEU A 27 -91.09 38.33 1.07
CA LEU A 27 -92.44 38.78 1.39
C LEU A 27 -92.56 40.31 1.55
N GLY A 28 -91.44 41.02 1.69
CA GLY A 28 -91.43 42.50 1.81
C GLY A 28 -92.09 43.05 3.09
N ILE A 29 -92.32 42.20 4.09
CA ILE A 29 -92.90 42.54 5.39
C ILE A 29 -91.93 42.15 6.51
N GLN A 30 -91.99 42.86 7.64
CA GLN A 30 -91.20 42.51 8.82
C GLN A 30 -91.81 41.25 9.47
N VAL A 31 -91.13 40.11 9.35
CA VAL A 31 -91.53 38.87 10.01
C VAL A 31 -90.74 38.74 11.32
N GLU A 32 -91.42 38.82 12.47
CA GLU A 32 -90.78 38.75 13.80
C GLU A 32 -89.98 37.46 14.03
N GLY A 33 -90.34 36.36 13.36
CA GLY A 33 -89.67 35.07 13.46
C GLY A 33 -88.40 34.91 12.62
N LEU A 34 -88.15 35.75 11.61
CA LEU A 34 -86.98 35.64 10.71
C LEU A 34 -85.63 35.65 11.46
N PRO A 35 -85.41 36.52 12.48
CA PRO A 35 -84.18 36.50 13.27
C PRO A 35 -83.94 35.17 14.01
N LEU A 36 -85.00 34.48 14.45
CA LEU A 36 -84.88 33.18 15.12
C LEU A 36 -84.45 32.10 14.13
N VAL A 37 -84.99 32.12 12.91
CA VAL A 37 -84.58 31.23 11.81
C VAL A 37 -83.11 31.48 11.44
N GLU A 38 -82.66 32.73 11.43
CA GLU A 38 -81.26 33.08 11.16
C GLU A 38 -80.31 32.50 12.21
N VAL A 39 -80.68 32.59 13.50
CA VAL A 39 -79.89 32.02 14.60
C VAL A 39 -79.82 30.50 14.49
N GLU A 40 -80.93 29.81 14.24
CA GLU A 40 -80.94 28.35 14.08
C GLU A 40 -80.20 27.89 12.82
N LEU A 41 -80.25 28.66 11.73
CA LEU A 41 -79.44 28.38 10.53
C LEU A 41 -77.95 28.48 10.83
N LYS A 42 -77.51 29.49 11.59
CA LYS A 42 -76.10 29.63 12.03
C LYS A 42 -75.68 28.46 12.93
N LYS A 43 -76.51 28.05 13.89
CA LYS A 43 -76.26 26.87 14.73
C LYS A 43 -76.16 25.59 13.90
N ALA A 44 -77.11 25.37 12.99
CA ALA A 44 -77.11 24.19 12.11
C ALA A 44 -75.85 24.15 11.23
N SER A 45 -75.46 25.30 10.67
CA SER A 45 -74.24 25.46 9.87
C SER A 45 -72.97 25.21 10.69
N CYS A 46 -72.91 25.70 11.93
CA CYS A 46 -71.80 25.47 12.84
C CYS A 46 -71.64 23.97 13.17
N ARG A 47 -72.74 23.26 13.44
CA ARG A 47 -72.72 21.80 13.65
C ARG A 47 -72.25 21.03 12.42
N GLU A 48 -72.62 21.45 11.21
CA GLU A 48 -72.11 20.84 9.98
C GLU A 48 -70.61 21.11 9.80
N LYS A 49 -70.14 22.34 10.05
CA LYS A 49 -68.69 22.65 10.07
C LYS A 49 -67.95 21.76 11.07
N ALA A 50 -68.49 21.58 12.28
CA ALA A 50 -67.93 20.71 13.31
C ALA A 50 -67.80 19.26 12.86
N ARG A 51 -68.77 18.72 12.13
CA ARG A 51 -68.68 17.37 11.57
C ARG A 51 -67.58 17.23 10.53
N THR A 52 -67.23 18.30 9.82
CA THR A 52 -66.12 18.25 8.86
C THR A 52 -64.76 18.03 9.54
N VAL A 53 -64.62 18.33 10.84
CA VAL A 53 -63.40 18.05 11.62
C VAL A 53 -63.09 16.55 11.66
N TYR A 54 -64.13 15.71 11.82
CA TYR A 54 -63.98 14.26 11.83
C TYR A 54 -63.89 13.64 10.43
N ALA A 55 -64.40 14.33 9.40
CA ALA A 55 -64.33 13.84 8.02
C ALA A 55 -62.93 14.04 7.41
N ALA A 56 -62.23 15.10 7.81
CA ALA A 56 -60.89 15.40 7.36
C ALA A 56 -60.17 16.25 8.41
N ARG A 57 -58.89 15.94 8.66
CA ARG A 57 -58.03 16.73 9.57
C ARG A 57 -58.08 18.21 9.20
N LYS A 58 -58.31 19.07 10.19
CA LYS A 58 -58.38 20.53 10.04
C LYS A 58 -57.22 21.20 10.75
N SER A 59 -56.88 22.43 10.34
CA SER A 59 -55.90 23.24 11.05
C SER A 59 -56.41 23.63 12.44
N LEU A 60 -55.48 23.88 13.35
CA LEU A 60 -55.78 24.35 14.71
C LEU A 60 -56.57 25.65 14.66
N ASP A 61 -56.16 26.61 13.81
CA ASP A 61 -56.87 27.87 13.62
C ASP A 61 -58.33 27.69 13.19
N PHE A 62 -58.61 26.72 12.31
CA PHE A 62 -59.98 26.42 11.90
C PHE A 62 -60.81 25.88 13.06
N ILE A 63 -60.24 24.98 13.86
CA ILE A 63 -60.93 24.39 15.02
C ILE A 63 -61.17 25.47 16.09
N GLU A 64 -60.22 26.37 16.31
CA GLU A 64 -60.36 27.51 17.22
C GLU A 64 -61.48 28.46 16.78
N GLN A 65 -61.50 28.81 15.50
CA GLN A 65 -62.55 29.64 14.93
C GLN A 65 -63.93 28.99 15.08
N LEU A 66 -64.04 27.68 14.79
CA LEU A 66 -65.26 26.91 14.96
C LEU A 66 -65.76 26.93 16.42
N LEU A 67 -64.87 26.69 17.38
CA LEU A 67 -65.24 26.71 18.81
C LEU A 67 -65.66 28.11 19.26
N SER A 68 -65.01 29.17 18.76
CA SER A 68 -65.44 30.55 19.03
C SER A 68 -66.83 30.86 18.48
N GLU A 69 -67.17 30.35 17.29
CA GLU A 69 -68.50 30.45 16.68
C GLU A 69 -69.55 29.69 17.52
N ALA A 70 -69.20 28.51 18.05
CA ALA A 70 -70.07 27.73 18.92
C ALA A 70 -70.41 28.44 20.24
N VAL A 71 -69.42 29.10 20.87
CA VAL A 71 -69.61 29.89 22.10
C VAL A 71 -70.53 31.10 21.84
N VAL A 72 -70.33 31.82 20.72
CA VAL A 72 -71.20 32.96 20.34
C VAL A 72 -72.64 32.52 20.09
N LEU A 73 -72.83 31.29 19.61
CA LEU A 73 -74.15 30.72 19.31
C LEU A 73 -74.77 29.96 20.50
N HIS A 74 -74.09 29.89 21.65
CA HIS A 74 -74.50 29.15 22.85
C HIS A 74 -74.83 27.67 22.59
N ILE A 75 -73.97 26.99 21.81
CA ILE A 75 -74.07 25.54 21.51
C ILE A 75 -72.82 24.77 21.95
N ASP A 76 -71.89 25.43 22.65
CA ASP A 76 -70.60 24.88 23.07
C ASP A 76 -70.71 23.76 24.12
N GLU A 77 -71.79 23.71 24.90
CA GLU A 77 -72.06 22.62 25.85
C GLU A 77 -72.50 21.31 25.19
N GLU A 78 -72.80 21.30 23.88
CA GLU A 78 -73.14 20.06 23.19
C GLU A 78 -71.94 19.11 23.14
N LYS A 79 -72.20 17.81 23.32
CA LYS A 79 -71.18 16.76 23.33
C LYS A 79 -70.21 16.83 22.14
N LEU A 80 -70.71 17.18 20.95
CA LEU A 80 -69.91 17.34 19.75
C LEU A 80 -68.79 18.38 19.92
N PHE A 81 -69.08 19.54 20.51
CA PHE A 81 -68.11 20.60 20.71
C PHE A 81 -67.19 20.34 21.90
N ALA A 82 -67.67 19.62 22.93
CA ALA A 82 -66.83 19.13 24.01
C ALA A 82 -65.74 18.17 23.51
N GLU A 83 -66.08 17.22 22.64
CA GLU A 83 -65.12 16.30 22.01
C GLU A 83 -64.11 17.06 21.11
N ILE A 84 -64.57 18.04 20.32
CA ILE A 84 -63.69 18.88 19.49
C ILE A 84 -62.74 19.73 20.34
N THR A 85 -63.20 20.21 21.50
CA THR A 85 -62.37 20.95 22.45
C THR A 85 -61.25 20.05 23.01
N GLU A 86 -61.54 18.79 23.31
CA GLU A 86 -60.54 17.80 23.73
C GLU A 86 -59.48 17.55 22.64
N ILE A 87 -59.91 17.39 21.39
CA ILE A 87 -59.02 17.24 20.23
C ILE A 87 -58.08 18.45 20.12
N LEU A 88 -58.62 19.67 20.17
CA LEU A 88 -57.82 20.90 20.09
C LEU A 88 -56.82 20.98 21.25
N SER A 89 -57.24 20.67 22.47
CA SER A 89 -56.37 20.72 23.65
C SER A 89 -55.19 19.75 23.54
N THR A 90 -55.46 18.53 23.06
CA THR A 90 -54.45 17.48 22.88
C THR A 90 -53.46 17.87 21.78
N ALA A 91 -53.96 18.37 20.65
CA ALA A 91 -53.12 18.82 19.54
C ALA A 91 -52.26 20.03 19.92
N ARG A 92 -52.79 21.00 20.68
CA ARG A 92 -51.99 22.13 21.22
C ARG A 92 -50.91 21.68 22.20
N CYS A 93 -51.22 20.71 23.07
CA CYS A 93 -50.23 20.11 23.95
C CYS A 93 -49.10 19.42 23.15
N TRP A 94 -49.46 18.71 22.09
CA TRP A 94 -48.49 18.11 21.17
C TRP A 94 -47.63 19.18 20.49
N GLU A 95 -48.22 20.23 19.92
CA GLU A 95 -47.48 21.33 19.25
C GLU A 95 -46.52 22.06 20.18
N LYS A 96 -46.94 22.30 21.43
CA LYS A 96 -46.08 22.91 22.44
C LYS A 96 -44.86 22.03 22.75
N ARG A 97 -45.07 20.72 22.85
CA ARG A 97 -43.97 19.76 23.07
C ARG A 97 -43.07 19.67 21.84
N ALA A 98 -43.64 19.58 20.64
CA ALA A 98 -42.91 19.57 19.38
C ALA A 98 -42.03 20.81 19.22
N SER A 99 -42.59 22.00 19.47
CA SER A 99 -41.86 23.27 19.40
C SER A 99 -40.71 23.33 20.41
N SER A 100 -40.92 22.86 21.64
CA SER A 100 -39.85 22.78 22.65
C SER A 100 -38.73 21.84 22.25
N ILE A 101 -39.08 20.72 21.62
CA ILE A 101 -38.12 19.71 21.17
C ILE A 101 -37.34 20.20 19.95
N LEU A 102 -37.97 20.90 19.00
CA LEU A 102 -37.26 21.47 17.85
C LEU A 102 -36.32 22.62 18.26
N ALA A 103 -36.60 23.30 19.38
CA ALA A 103 -35.77 24.38 19.90
C ALA A 103 -34.58 23.91 20.75
N SER A 104 -34.50 22.63 21.11
CA SER A 104 -33.46 22.09 21.99
C SER A 104 -32.91 20.76 21.48
N GLU A 105 -31.69 20.41 21.88
CA GLU A 105 -31.17 19.07 21.57
C GLU A 105 -31.91 18.02 22.39
N THR A 106 -32.42 16.98 21.72
CA THR A 106 -33.22 15.92 22.35
C THR A 106 -32.80 14.53 21.87
N GLN A 107 -33.23 13.50 22.61
CA GLN A 107 -32.95 12.11 22.24
C GLN A 107 -33.79 11.69 21.03
N LEU A 108 -33.20 10.92 20.12
CA LEU A 108 -33.89 10.45 18.89
C LEU A 108 -35.16 9.64 19.20
N TYR A 109 -35.17 8.91 20.31
CA TYR A 109 -36.34 8.14 20.75
C TYR A 109 -37.55 9.04 21.10
N ASP A 110 -37.31 10.21 21.70
CA ASP A 110 -38.39 11.14 22.07
C ASP A 110 -39.06 11.75 20.83
N LEU A 111 -38.27 12.05 19.79
CA LEU A 111 -38.77 12.48 18.49
C LEU A 111 -39.64 11.39 17.84
N LYS A 112 -39.17 10.14 17.85
CA LYS A 112 -39.92 8.98 17.32
C LYS A 112 -41.23 8.75 18.10
N ASP A 113 -41.21 8.93 19.42
CA ASP A 113 -42.42 8.85 20.25
C ASP A 113 -43.43 9.94 19.87
N LEU A 114 -42.99 11.18 19.63
CA LEU A 114 -43.88 12.26 19.17
C LEU A 114 -44.54 11.96 17.83
N VAL A 115 -43.81 11.38 16.87
CA VAL A 115 -44.38 10.94 15.59
C VAL A 115 -45.40 9.83 15.82
N ARG A 116 -45.14 8.88 16.72
CA ARG A 116 -46.13 7.85 17.07
C ARG A 116 -47.40 8.45 17.68
N MET A 117 -47.26 9.47 18.53
CA MET A 117 -48.40 10.18 19.12
C MET A 117 -49.22 10.95 18.08
N SER A 118 -48.60 11.44 17.00
CA SER A 118 -49.28 12.24 15.97
C SER A 118 -50.26 11.41 15.11
N VAL A 119 -50.04 10.09 15.00
CA VAL A 119 -50.88 9.18 14.21
C VAL A 119 -52.34 9.21 14.69
N ASN A 120 -52.54 9.29 16.00
CA ASN A 120 -53.86 9.27 16.63
C ASN A 120 -54.49 10.66 16.78
N MET A 121 -53.95 11.69 16.12
CA MET A 121 -54.46 13.06 16.20
C MET A 121 -55.39 13.38 15.02
N ASP A 122 -56.56 13.93 15.33
CA ASP A 122 -57.58 14.35 14.35
C ASP A 122 -57.43 15.82 13.91
N ALA A 123 -56.22 16.38 14.02
CA ALA A 123 -55.88 17.73 13.61
C ALA A 123 -54.62 17.75 12.72
N VAL A 124 -54.49 18.80 11.90
CA VAL A 124 -53.24 19.09 11.17
C VAL A 124 -52.25 19.66 12.18
N LEU A 125 -51.05 19.06 12.21
CA LEU A 125 -49.97 19.41 13.13
C LEU A 125 -48.82 20.05 12.33
N PRO A 126 -48.70 21.39 12.32
CA PRO A 126 -47.67 22.09 11.55
C PRO A 126 -46.23 21.65 11.87
N SER A 127 -45.93 21.28 13.11
CA SER A 127 -44.56 20.92 13.51
C SER A 127 -44.17 19.49 13.15
N LEU A 128 -45.09 18.66 12.64
CA LEU A 128 -44.85 17.25 12.34
C LEU A 128 -43.77 17.05 11.26
N GLU A 129 -43.88 17.79 10.16
CA GLU A 129 -42.91 17.70 9.06
C GLU A 129 -41.49 18.06 9.53
N GLY A 130 -41.36 19.09 10.38
CA GLY A 130 -40.06 19.47 10.97
C GLY A 130 -39.44 18.34 11.81
N ILE A 131 -40.24 17.64 12.60
CA ILE A 131 -39.79 16.49 13.39
C ILE A 131 -39.38 15.33 12.49
N GLU A 132 -40.18 14.97 11.49
CA GLU A 132 -39.89 13.88 10.55
C GLU A 132 -38.60 14.15 9.75
N ASN A 133 -38.40 15.40 9.32
CA ASN A 133 -37.17 15.84 8.64
C ASN A 133 -35.95 15.76 9.57
N THR A 134 -36.11 16.09 10.86
CA THR A 134 -35.04 16.00 11.86
C THR A 134 -34.64 14.54 12.09
N ILE A 135 -35.61 13.63 12.24
CA ILE A 135 -35.37 12.19 12.36
C ILE A 135 -34.66 11.66 11.10
N SER A 136 -35.17 11.99 9.92
CA SER A 136 -34.61 11.53 8.65
C SER A 136 -33.17 11.99 8.45
N SER A 137 -32.87 13.24 8.84
CA SER A 137 -31.51 13.80 8.77
C SER A 137 -30.55 13.07 9.71
N ALA A 138 -30.99 12.81 10.95
CA ALA A 138 -30.19 12.06 11.93
C ALA A 138 -29.94 10.60 11.50
N GLU A 139 -30.96 9.91 10.99
CA GLU A 139 -30.82 8.53 10.51
C GLU A 139 -29.93 8.43 9.27
N THR A 140 -30.07 9.37 8.33
CA THR A 140 -29.21 9.45 7.15
C THR A 140 -27.76 9.70 7.55
N TRP A 141 -27.53 10.56 8.54
CA TRP A 141 -26.19 10.81 9.07
C TRP A 141 -25.60 9.57 9.75
N LEU A 142 -26.38 8.88 10.60
CA LEU A 142 -25.97 7.62 11.24
C LEU A 142 -25.61 6.55 10.21
N GLN A 143 -26.42 6.41 9.15
CA GLN A 143 -26.14 5.47 8.07
C GLN A 143 -24.82 5.79 7.35
N LYS A 144 -24.52 7.07 7.12
CA LYS A 144 -23.27 7.51 6.48
C LYS A 144 -22.06 7.40 7.41
N SER A 145 -22.25 7.51 8.72
CA SER A 145 -21.16 7.42 9.71
C SER A 145 -20.81 6.00 10.12
N GLU A 146 -21.72 5.04 9.93
CA GLU A 146 -21.54 3.63 10.27
C GLU A 146 -20.17 3.03 9.85
N PRO A 147 -19.64 3.25 8.63
CA PRO A 147 -18.34 2.73 8.25
C PRO A 147 -17.20 3.24 9.15
N PHE A 148 -17.23 4.52 9.53
CA PHE A 148 -16.22 5.13 10.41
C PHE A 148 -16.37 4.67 11.86
N LEU A 149 -17.60 4.46 12.33
CA LEU A 149 -17.87 3.90 13.65
C LEU A 149 -17.38 2.46 13.76
N SER A 150 -17.54 1.67 12.70
CA SER A 150 -17.04 0.29 12.64
C SER A 150 -15.51 0.23 12.74
N VAL A 151 -14.82 1.18 12.11
CA VAL A 151 -13.35 1.34 12.18
C VAL A 151 -12.91 1.77 13.58
N ALA A 152 -13.62 2.72 14.20
CA ALA A 152 -13.31 3.16 15.56
C ALA A 152 -13.53 2.06 16.62
N SER A 153 -14.45 1.12 16.35
CA SER A 153 -14.84 0.05 17.28
C SER A 153 -14.06 -1.25 17.08
N SER A 154 -13.55 -1.50 15.87
CA SER A 154 -12.89 -2.77 15.52
C SER A 154 -11.37 -2.67 15.66
N THR A 155 -10.78 -3.61 16.39
CA THR A 155 -9.33 -3.86 16.42
C THR A 155 -8.83 -4.71 15.24
N ALA A 156 -9.74 -5.21 14.40
CA ALA A 156 -9.44 -6.09 13.28
C ALA A 156 -9.64 -5.38 11.93
N SER A 157 -8.55 -5.22 11.19
CA SER A 157 -8.56 -4.72 9.81
C SER A 157 -9.26 -5.71 8.89
N SER A 158 -10.52 -5.46 8.57
CA SER A 158 -11.09 -5.99 7.32
C SER A 158 -10.71 -5.02 6.21
N PRO A 159 -10.26 -5.49 5.02
CA PRO A 159 -9.97 -4.63 3.89
C PRO A 159 -11.28 -4.21 3.22
N CYS A 160 -12.13 -3.47 3.94
CA CYS A 160 -13.10 -2.62 3.27
C CYS A 160 -12.31 -1.46 2.64
N SER A 161 -12.67 -1.11 1.41
CA SER A 161 -12.19 0.09 0.71
C SER A 161 -11.85 1.21 1.67
N LEU A 162 -10.59 1.67 1.68
CA LEU A 162 -10.09 2.70 2.59
C LEU A 162 -11.03 3.90 2.59
N LEU A 163 -11.42 4.36 3.78
CA LEU A 163 -12.33 5.49 3.92
C LEU A 163 -11.59 6.79 3.66
N GLU A 164 -12.28 7.74 3.06
CA GLU A 164 -11.70 9.02 2.68
C GLU A 164 -11.76 10.03 3.85
N LEU A 165 -10.64 10.66 4.18
CA LEU A 165 -10.54 11.60 5.31
C LEU A 165 -11.44 12.84 5.13
N HIS A 166 -11.64 13.29 3.90
CA HIS A 166 -12.51 14.44 3.63
C HIS A 166 -13.98 14.14 3.99
N VAL A 167 -14.45 12.90 3.76
CA VAL A 167 -15.80 12.48 4.11
C VAL A 167 -15.99 12.49 5.63
N LEU A 168 -14.97 12.07 6.40
CA LEU A 168 -15.00 12.15 7.85
C LEU A 168 -15.12 13.61 8.35
N LYS A 169 -14.35 14.53 7.76
CA LYS A 169 -14.42 15.97 8.07
C LYS A 169 -15.80 16.55 7.78
N ASP A 170 -16.41 16.15 6.67
CA ASP A 170 -17.76 16.57 6.29
C ASP A 170 -18.81 16.03 7.27
N LEU A 171 -18.69 14.77 7.70
CA LEU A 171 -19.61 14.16 8.68
C LEU A 171 -19.52 14.82 10.05
N VAL A 172 -18.32 15.13 10.54
CA VAL A 172 -18.09 15.87 11.79
C VAL A 172 -18.60 17.31 11.68
N SER A 173 -18.57 17.90 10.48
CA SER A 173 -19.15 19.23 10.27
C SER A 173 -20.68 19.17 10.26
N GLN A 174 -21.26 18.16 9.62
CA GLN A 174 -22.71 17.92 9.58
C GLN A 174 -23.29 17.58 10.96
N SER A 175 -22.53 16.91 11.83
CA SER A 175 -23.03 16.57 13.18
C SER A 175 -23.33 17.80 14.02
N LYS A 176 -22.65 18.93 13.79
CA LYS A 176 -22.88 20.20 14.50
C LYS A 176 -24.23 20.83 14.20
N SER A 177 -24.86 20.47 13.08
CA SER A 177 -26.19 20.94 12.71
C SER A 177 -27.31 19.95 13.07
N LEU A 178 -26.98 18.80 13.68
CA LEU A 178 -27.98 17.84 14.12
C LEU A 178 -28.60 18.34 15.43
N SER A 179 -29.92 18.50 15.45
CA SER A 179 -30.69 18.88 16.65
C SER A 179 -30.97 17.68 17.59
N VAL A 180 -30.16 16.62 17.50
CA VAL A 180 -30.37 15.33 18.20
C VAL A 180 -29.14 14.97 19.02
N GLN A 181 -29.36 14.58 20.27
CA GLN A 181 -28.31 14.06 21.15
C GLN A 181 -27.90 12.66 20.72
N LEU A 182 -26.67 12.54 20.23
CA LEU A 182 -26.04 11.30 19.76
C LEU A 182 -24.64 11.17 20.38
N GLN A 183 -24.16 9.94 20.58
CA GLN A 183 -22.81 9.70 21.12
C GLN A 183 -21.77 9.58 19.99
N GLU A 184 -22.23 9.14 18.83
CA GLU A 184 -21.45 8.92 17.61
C GLU A 184 -20.68 10.16 17.15
N PRO A 185 -21.20 11.41 17.22
CA PRO A 185 -20.42 12.61 16.89
C PRO A 185 -19.11 12.72 17.68
N MET A 186 -19.13 12.44 18.98
CA MET A 186 -17.94 12.50 19.83
C MET A 186 -16.90 11.44 19.44
N ILE A 187 -17.37 10.26 19.02
CA ILE A 187 -16.49 9.18 18.53
C ILE A 187 -15.81 9.60 17.23
N LEU A 188 -16.57 10.16 16.28
CA LEU A 188 -16.02 10.64 15.00
C LEU A 188 -15.09 11.84 15.17
N GLU A 189 -15.40 12.76 16.09
CA GLU A 189 -14.52 13.88 16.45
C GLU A 189 -13.19 13.38 17.02
N THR A 190 -13.23 12.38 17.90
CA THR A 190 -12.03 11.74 18.45
C THR A 190 -11.22 11.04 17.36
N LEU A 191 -11.87 10.33 16.44
CA LEU A 191 -11.23 9.70 15.29
C LEU A 191 -10.55 10.75 14.40
N LEU A 192 -11.25 11.85 14.09
CA LEU A 192 -10.70 12.94 13.27
C LEU A 192 -9.48 13.58 13.95
N LEU A 193 -9.55 13.84 15.25
CA LEU A 193 -8.42 14.38 16.02
C LEU A 193 -7.19 13.46 15.96
N ASN A 194 -7.40 12.14 16.08
CA ASN A 194 -6.31 11.17 15.96
C ASN A 194 -5.69 11.18 14.56
N CYS A 195 -6.51 11.35 13.52
CA CYS A 195 -6.04 11.45 12.14
C CYS A 195 -5.22 12.73 11.92
N GLU A 196 -5.70 13.87 12.40
CA GLU A 196 -5.00 15.15 12.28
C GLU A 196 -3.69 15.16 13.05
N ARG A 197 -3.67 14.61 14.27
CA ARG A 197 -2.44 14.42 15.03
C ARG A 197 -1.45 13.55 14.27
N TRP A 198 -1.91 12.41 13.75
CA TRP A 198 -1.07 11.52 12.96
C TRP A 198 -0.50 12.24 11.72
N GLN A 199 -1.29 13.02 10.99
CA GLN A 199 -0.79 13.79 9.85
C GLN A 199 0.29 14.80 10.25
N CYS A 200 0.09 15.55 11.34
CA CYS A 200 1.09 16.50 11.85
C CYS A 200 2.40 15.81 12.24
N ASP A 201 2.33 14.74 13.03
CA ASP A 201 3.50 13.98 13.48
C ASP A 201 4.29 13.39 12.28
N ASN A 202 3.58 12.93 11.26
CA ASN A 202 4.19 12.36 10.07
C ASN A 202 4.76 13.41 9.11
N HIS A 203 4.17 14.61 9.04
CA HIS A 203 4.77 15.72 8.31
C HIS A 203 6.13 16.07 8.89
N GLN A 204 6.24 16.15 10.22
CA GLN A 204 7.51 16.35 10.91
C GLN A 204 8.50 15.20 10.64
N LEU A 205 8.06 13.95 10.73
CA LEU A 205 8.91 12.78 10.47
C LEU A 205 9.45 12.73 9.02
N LEU A 206 8.61 13.11 8.04
CA LEU A 206 9.02 13.21 6.66
C LEU A 206 10.04 14.33 6.46
N GLN A 207 9.87 15.48 7.12
CA GLN A 207 10.85 16.57 7.11
C GLN A 207 12.19 16.13 7.73
N GLU A 208 12.17 15.47 8.89
CA GLU A 208 13.38 14.91 9.52
C GLU A 208 14.10 13.92 8.60
N THR A 209 13.34 13.14 7.83
CA THR A 209 13.90 12.20 6.84
C THR A 209 14.55 12.93 5.67
N GLU A 210 13.89 13.97 5.15
CA GLU A 210 14.41 14.80 4.06
C GLU A 210 15.69 15.54 4.47
N ASP A 211 15.68 16.18 5.64
CA ASP A 211 16.83 16.89 6.21
C ASP A 211 18.05 15.94 6.38
N LEU A 212 17.82 14.70 6.84
CA LEU A 212 18.90 13.71 6.96
C LEU A 212 19.43 13.29 5.58
N LEU A 213 18.54 13.05 4.61
CA LEU A 213 18.93 12.66 3.26
C LEU A 213 19.71 13.80 2.55
N ASP A 214 19.35 15.05 2.82
CA ASP A 214 20.08 16.21 2.32
C ASP A 214 21.43 16.41 3.04
N GLY A 215 21.48 16.21 4.36
CA GLY A 215 22.74 16.19 5.11
C GLY A 215 23.73 15.13 4.60
N ALA A 216 23.22 13.95 4.21
CA ALA A 216 24.01 12.87 3.64
C ALA A 216 24.61 13.19 2.25
N LYS A 217 24.18 14.26 1.58
CA LYS A 217 24.78 14.72 0.32
C LYS A 217 26.09 15.47 0.52
N ILE A 218 26.27 16.12 1.68
CA ILE A 218 27.32 17.13 1.90
C ILE A 218 28.56 16.54 2.61
N ASP A 219 28.38 15.48 3.41
CA ASP A 219 29.42 15.01 4.34
C ASP A 219 30.31 13.88 3.75
N ASP A 220 31.63 14.12 3.74
CA ASP A 220 32.72 13.26 3.27
C ASP A 220 33.07 12.14 4.29
N GLY A 221 32.62 12.26 5.53
CA GLY A 221 32.98 11.35 6.61
C GLY A 221 31.81 10.96 7.49
N MET A 222 30.98 10.01 7.06
CA MET A 222 29.83 9.55 7.84
C MET A 222 30.04 8.15 8.45
N ASP A 223 30.35 8.20 9.75
CA ASP A 223 30.47 7.14 10.75
C ASP A 223 29.23 6.25 10.91
N ILE A 224 29.44 5.11 11.58
CA ILE A 224 28.44 4.22 12.21
C ILE A 224 27.29 5.00 12.89
N THR A 225 27.55 6.21 13.37
CA THR A 225 26.58 7.13 13.99
C THR A 225 25.46 7.60 13.06
N ILE A 226 25.68 7.71 11.74
CA ILE A 226 24.60 8.03 10.79
C ILE A 226 23.82 6.79 10.42
N LEU A 227 24.49 5.63 10.34
CA LEU A 227 23.80 4.36 10.13
C LEU A 227 22.77 4.12 11.24
N SER A 228 23.12 4.37 12.51
CA SER A 228 22.17 4.23 13.61
C SER A 228 20.99 5.20 13.52
N LYS A 229 21.21 6.46 13.10
CA LYS A 229 20.14 7.44 12.86
C LYS A 229 19.21 7.04 11.71
N ILE A 230 19.76 6.52 10.61
CA ILE A 230 18.95 6.04 9.48
C ILE A 230 18.11 4.83 9.92
N MET A 231 18.71 3.88 10.65
CA MET A 231 17.98 2.72 11.16
C MET A 231 16.85 3.12 12.11
N ASP A 232 17.10 4.07 13.03
CA ASP A 232 16.07 4.63 13.90
C ASP A 232 14.91 5.22 13.08
N LEU A 233 15.20 6.08 12.09
CA LEU A 233 14.19 6.67 11.23
C LEU A 233 13.38 5.63 10.43
N ILE A 234 14.03 4.58 9.91
CA ILE A 234 13.31 3.48 9.25
C ILE A 234 12.30 2.85 10.21
N THR A 235 12.69 2.57 11.45
CA THR A 235 11.77 1.99 12.44
C THR A 235 10.62 2.92 12.80
N ARG A 236 10.89 4.23 12.94
CA ARG A 236 9.87 5.25 13.18
C ARG A 236 8.90 5.39 12.01
N VAL A 237 9.40 5.44 10.77
CA VAL A 237 8.59 5.52 9.55
C VAL A 237 7.74 4.26 9.36
N ASP A 238 8.29 3.07 9.59
CA ASP A 238 7.54 1.82 9.50
C ASP A 238 6.47 1.70 10.60
N SER A 239 6.77 2.16 11.81
CA SER A 239 5.81 2.26 12.91
C SER A 239 4.67 3.23 12.56
N ALA A 240 5.01 4.40 12.02
CA ALA A 240 4.04 5.40 11.64
C ALA A 240 3.15 4.96 10.46
N ARG A 241 3.71 4.20 9.51
CA ARG A 241 2.94 3.56 8.45
C ARG A 241 1.96 2.53 8.99
N LYS A 242 2.37 1.70 9.95
CA LYS A 242 1.49 0.72 10.61
C LYS A 242 0.37 1.41 11.38
N SER A 243 0.67 2.47 12.12
CA SER A 243 -0.35 3.24 12.84
C SER A 243 -1.32 3.94 11.89
N GLY A 244 -0.84 4.50 10.78
CA GLY A 244 -1.70 5.09 9.74
C GLY A 244 -2.65 4.07 9.11
N LEU A 245 -2.17 2.87 8.79
CA LEU A 245 -3.01 1.77 8.29
C LEU A 245 -4.05 1.31 9.34
N SER A 246 -3.71 1.37 10.63
CA SER A 246 -4.65 1.00 11.71
C SER A 246 -5.79 1.99 11.89
N LEU A 247 -5.65 3.24 11.42
CA LEU A 247 -6.73 4.23 11.41
C LEU A 247 -7.79 3.92 10.35
N GLY A 248 -7.53 3.02 9.39
CA GLY A 248 -8.52 2.57 8.40
C GLY A 248 -8.92 3.61 7.35
N LEU A 249 -8.20 4.73 7.27
CA LEU A 249 -8.42 5.79 6.28
C LEU A 249 -7.32 5.84 5.23
N ASN A 250 -7.66 6.41 4.08
CA ASN A 250 -6.74 6.75 3.02
C ASN A 250 -6.02 8.07 3.37
N PHE A 251 -4.68 8.03 3.43
CA PHE A 251 -3.84 9.19 3.69
C PHE A 251 -2.81 9.37 2.58
N ASP A 252 -2.65 10.59 2.10
CA ASP A 252 -1.62 10.94 1.11
C ASP A 252 -0.20 10.78 1.66
N GLU A 253 -0.04 10.78 2.99
CA GLU A 253 1.23 10.58 3.67
C GLU A 253 1.71 9.12 3.62
N LEU A 254 0.82 8.12 3.55
CA LEU A 254 1.19 6.70 3.52
C LEU A 254 2.17 6.33 2.38
N PRO A 255 1.90 6.68 1.10
CA PRO A 255 2.84 6.40 0.01
C PRO A 255 4.15 7.20 0.15
N LYS A 256 4.11 8.39 0.76
CA LYS A 256 5.32 9.21 1.02
C LYS A 256 6.20 8.52 2.07
N LEU A 257 5.63 8.04 3.17
CA LEU A 257 6.32 7.27 4.20
C LEU A 257 6.93 5.98 3.63
N GLN A 258 6.20 5.26 2.78
CA GLN A 258 6.73 4.08 2.09
C GLN A 258 7.95 4.43 1.22
N THR A 259 7.85 5.50 0.43
CA THR A 259 8.96 5.98 -0.40
C THR A 259 10.16 6.40 0.44
N ALA A 260 9.93 7.11 1.54
CA ALA A 260 10.95 7.52 2.49
C ALA A 260 11.69 6.31 3.10
N SER A 261 10.95 5.30 3.58
CA SER A 261 11.51 4.05 4.11
C SER A 261 12.39 3.33 3.07
N LEU A 262 11.94 3.24 1.82
CA LEU A 262 12.73 2.63 0.73
C LEU A 262 14.02 3.41 0.43
N LYS A 263 13.96 4.76 0.41
CA LYS A 263 15.14 5.60 0.20
C LYS A 263 16.14 5.47 1.34
N LEU A 264 15.68 5.52 2.59
CA LEU A 264 16.52 5.32 3.77
C LEU A 264 17.15 3.92 3.79
N GLY A 265 16.37 2.89 3.45
CA GLY A 265 16.87 1.51 3.32
C GLY A 265 17.94 1.38 2.24
N TRP A 266 17.77 2.07 1.10
CA TRP A 266 18.79 2.15 0.07
C TRP A 266 20.07 2.79 0.60
N CYS A 267 19.98 3.92 1.32
CA CYS A 267 21.14 4.58 1.94
C CYS A 267 21.86 3.69 2.96
N CYS A 268 21.13 3.00 3.84
CA CYS A 268 21.70 2.00 4.77
C CYS A 268 22.54 0.96 4.03
N LYS A 269 21.97 0.36 2.98
CA LYS A 269 22.64 -0.66 2.18
C LYS A 269 23.86 -0.09 1.44
N THR A 270 23.78 1.15 0.95
CA THR A 270 24.91 1.85 0.33
C THR A 270 26.05 2.08 1.33
N ILE A 271 25.75 2.53 2.55
CA ILE A 271 26.76 2.69 3.63
C ILE A 271 27.48 1.36 3.87
N LEU A 272 26.74 0.26 4.01
CA LEU A 272 27.32 -1.07 4.27
C LEU A 272 28.20 -1.56 3.11
N LEU A 273 27.78 -1.36 1.87
CA LEU A 273 28.54 -1.76 0.67
C LEU A 273 29.81 -0.92 0.48
N SER A 274 29.76 0.36 0.83
CA SER A 274 30.90 1.29 0.67
C SER A 274 31.88 1.26 1.86
N SER A 275 31.53 0.61 2.98
CA SER A 275 32.32 0.61 4.22
C SER A 275 33.36 -0.52 4.31
N THR A 276 33.73 -1.16 3.19
CA THR A 276 34.75 -2.23 3.12
C THR A 276 36.18 -1.82 3.52
N SER A 277 36.36 -0.63 4.11
CA SER A 277 37.65 -0.11 4.59
C SER A 277 37.64 0.39 6.04
N LEU A 278 36.55 0.27 6.81
CA LEU A 278 36.53 0.68 8.23
C LEU A 278 36.64 -0.52 9.19
N SER A 279 37.67 -0.48 10.01
CA SER A 279 38.15 -1.39 11.06
C SER A 279 37.12 -2.24 11.83
N SER A 280 37.20 -3.56 11.62
CA SER A 280 37.47 -4.66 12.58
C SER A 280 36.67 -4.94 13.88
N GLU A 281 35.69 -4.17 14.37
CA GLU A 281 35.09 -4.53 15.69
C GLU A 281 33.58 -4.83 15.75
N LEU A 282 32.77 -4.58 14.71
CA LEU A 282 31.31 -4.78 14.80
C LEU A 282 30.63 -5.47 13.61
N LEU A 283 31.36 -5.82 12.55
CA LEU A 283 30.81 -6.54 11.39
C LEU A 283 31.49 -7.90 11.25
N GLU A 284 30.74 -8.98 11.52
CA GLU A 284 31.16 -10.33 11.13
C GLU A 284 31.41 -10.36 9.61
N ASP A 285 32.68 -10.59 9.23
CA ASP A 285 33.17 -11.01 7.91
C ASP A 285 32.26 -10.68 6.71
N VAL A 286 31.96 -9.39 6.49
CA VAL A 286 31.28 -8.96 5.27
C VAL A 286 32.33 -8.97 4.15
N GLY A 287 32.42 -10.12 3.48
CA GLY A 287 33.26 -10.29 2.31
C GLY A 287 33.01 -9.21 1.25
N LYS A 288 34.00 -9.01 0.37
CA LYS A 288 33.96 -8.01 -0.70
C LYS A 288 32.64 -8.09 -1.49
N PRO A 289 31.93 -6.97 -1.71
CA PRO A 289 30.68 -6.98 -2.44
C PRO A 289 30.91 -7.45 -3.88
N SER A 290 30.02 -8.32 -4.38
CA SER A 290 30.11 -8.77 -5.76
C SER A 290 29.76 -7.64 -6.73
N LEU A 291 30.39 -7.65 -7.90
CA LEU A 291 30.11 -6.65 -8.95
C LEU A 291 28.63 -6.66 -9.37
N GLN A 292 28.02 -7.85 -9.42
CA GLN A 292 26.58 -8.01 -9.73
C GLN A 292 25.68 -7.39 -8.65
N ASN A 293 26.04 -7.54 -7.36
CA ASN A 293 25.27 -6.96 -6.26
C ASN A 293 25.28 -5.43 -6.30
N ILE A 294 26.44 -4.83 -6.60
CA ILE A 294 26.58 -3.37 -6.75
C ILE A 294 25.75 -2.87 -7.94
N GLN A 295 25.80 -3.56 -9.08
CA GLN A 295 24.99 -3.24 -10.26
C GLN A 295 23.49 -3.30 -9.96
N GLN A 296 23.03 -4.33 -9.26
CA GLN A 296 21.64 -4.48 -8.88
C GLN A 296 21.19 -3.38 -7.90
N HIS A 297 22.02 -3.05 -6.91
CA HIS A 297 21.74 -2.00 -5.94
C HIS A 297 21.66 -0.61 -6.58
N LEU A 298 22.51 -0.30 -7.56
CA LEU A 298 22.44 0.95 -8.32
C LEU A 298 21.16 1.03 -9.17
N LYS A 299 20.71 -0.08 -9.77
CA LYS A 299 19.42 -0.13 -10.49
C LYS A 299 18.24 0.10 -9.54
N GLU A 300 18.26 -0.49 -8.34
CA GLU A 300 17.26 -0.22 -7.30
C GLU A 300 17.18 1.29 -6.99
N GLY A 301 18.33 1.96 -6.84
CA GLY A 301 18.40 3.41 -6.63
C GLY A 301 17.75 4.21 -7.77
N GLN A 302 18.01 3.83 -9.03
CA GLN A 302 17.39 4.47 -10.19
C GLN A 302 15.85 4.35 -10.18
N THR A 303 15.31 3.20 -9.78
CA THR A 303 13.85 3.04 -9.65
C THR A 303 13.24 3.93 -8.57
N LEU A 304 14.01 4.25 -7.53
CA LEU A 304 13.64 5.16 -6.45
C LEU A 304 13.89 6.64 -6.79
N LYS A 305 14.30 6.95 -8.03
CA LYS A 305 14.72 8.28 -8.50
C LYS A 305 15.85 8.87 -7.64
N ILE A 306 16.71 8.02 -7.10
CA ILE A 306 17.94 8.44 -6.42
C ILE A 306 19.00 8.60 -7.49
N ASN A 307 19.60 9.79 -7.57
CA ASN A 307 20.77 10.02 -8.41
C ASN A 307 22.03 9.72 -7.58
N PRO A 308 22.77 8.62 -7.83
CA PRO A 308 23.93 8.26 -7.02
C PRO A 308 25.02 9.34 -7.01
N GLU A 309 25.12 10.15 -8.06
CA GLU A 309 26.14 11.21 -8.18
C GLU A 309 25.88 12.40 -7.25
N GLU A 310 24.63 12.58 -6.79
CA GLU A 310 24.26 13.63 -5.83
C GLU A 310 24.67 13.29 -4.39
N TYR A 311 25.03 12.04 -4.12
CA TYR A 311 25.42 11.56 -2.79
C TYR A 311 26.87 11.11 -2.80
N TYR A 312 27.65 11.52 -1.80
CA TYR A 312 29.05 11.10 -1.66
C TYR A 312 29.20 9.56 -1.68
N LEU A 313 28.37 8.85 -0.92
CA LEU A 313 28.39 7.38 -0.87
C LEU A 313 27.90 6.73 -2.16
N GLY A 314 26.99 7.40 -2.89
CA GLY A 314 26.55 6.96 -4.21
C GLY A 314 27.67 7.10 -5.23
N LYS A 315 28.42 8.22 -5.21
CA LYS A 315 29.61 8.42 -6.03
C LYS A 315 30.68 7.35 -5.77
N ARG A 316 30.99 7.07 -4.50
CA ARG A 316 31.91 5.97 -4.13
C ARG A 316 31.45 4.62 -4.67
N LEU A 317 30.15 4.34 -4.61
CA LEU A 317 29.59 3.08 -5.14
C LEU A 317 29.72 2.98 -6.67
N VAL A 318 29.54 4.10 -7.38
CA VAL A 318 29.78 4.18 -8.84
C VAL A 318 31.26 4.00 -9.16
N GLU A 319 32.17 4.62 -8.41
CA GLU A 319 33.62 4.44 -8.59
C GLU A 319 34.05 2.98 -8.37
N LEU A 320 33.47 2.31 -7.36
CA LEU A 320 33.68 0.87 -7.11
C LEU A 320 33.17 0.02 -8.28
N GLN A 321 32.00 0.35 -8.82
CA GLN A 321 31.44 -0.31 -9.98
C GLN A 321 32.34 -0.15 -11.22
N ASP A 322 32.75 1.08 -11.53
CA ASP A 322 33.55 1.41 -12.70
C ASP A 322 34.92 0.73 -12.65
N THR A 323 35.56 0.75 -11.48
CA THR A 323 36.84 0.07 -11.25
C THR A 323 36.70 -1.43 -11.49
N GLY A 324 35.64 -2.05 -10.95
CA GLY A 324 35.34 -3.47 -11.17
C GLY A 324 35.05 -3.80 -12.62
N LEU A 325 34.27 -2.97 -13.31
CA LEU A 325 33.89 -3.19 -14.71
C LEU A 325 35.08 -3.03 -15.65
N GLU A 326 35.94 -2.04 -15.43
CA GLU A 326 37.11 -1.84 -16.28
C GLU A 326 38.11 -2.98 -16.08
N TRP A 327 38.35 -3.44 -14.84
CA TRP A 327 39.15 -4.65 -14.62
C TRP A 327 38.51 -5.89 -15.27
N ALA A 328 37.21 -6.11 -15.09
CA ALA A 328 36.51 -7.26 -15.68
C ALA A 328 36.58 -7.23 -17.22
N LYS A 329 36.52 -6.05 -17.84
CA LYS A 329 36.71 -5.86 -19.29
C LYS A 329 38.13 -6.19 -19.73
N ARG A 330 39.15 -5.78 -18.97
CA ARG A 330 40.56 -6.19 -19.21
C ARG A 330 40.71 -7.71 -19.08
N ALA A 331 40.16 -8.30 -18.02
CA ALA A 331 40.18 -9.74 -17.78
C ALA A 331 39.57 -10.53 -18.95
N ARG A 332 38.37 -10.17 -19.39
CA ARG A 332 37.68 -10.84 -20.51
C ARG A 332 38.48 -10.77 -21.82
N LYS A 333 39.14 -9.64 -22.12
CA LYS A 333 40.03 -9.53 -23.30
C LYS A 333 41.18 -10.53 -23.22
N VAL A 334 41.85 -10.61 -22.07
CA VAL A 334 42.99 -11.51 -21.83
C VAL A 334 42.58 -12.98 -21.87
N VAL A 335 41.40 -13.32 -21.36
CA VAL A 335 40.85 -14.70 -21.45
C VAL A 335 40.76 -15.18 -22.90
N THR A 336 40.41 -14.28 -23.84
CA THR A 336 40.21 -14.61 -25.26
C THR A 336 41.41 -14.36 -26.17
N ASP A 337 42.56 -13.94 -25.61
CA ASP A 337 43.73 -13.48 -26.37
C ASP A 337 44.51 -14.60 -27.08
N SER A 338 44.11 -15.86 -26.92
CA SER A 338 44.77 -17.05 -27.49
C SER A 338 46.26 -17.22 -27.13
N GLY A 339 46.71 -16.70 -25.98
CA GLY A 339 48.11 -16.80 -25.57
C GLY A 339 48.97 -15.57 -25.89
N ALA A 340 48.36 -14.45 -26.30
CA ALA A 340 49.11 -13.25 -26.73
C ALA A 340 49.82 -12.53 -25.57
N LEU A 341 49.18 -12.44 -24.40
CA LEU A 341 49.76 -11.87 -23.19
C LEU A 341 50.63 -12.90 -22.45
N ALA A 342 51.78 -12.45 -21.95
CA ALA A 342 52.70 -13.31 -21.21
C ALA A 342 52.09 -13.77 -19.88
N LEU A 343 52.47 -14.95 -19.41
CA LEU A 343 51.90 -15.52 -18.18
C LEU A 343 52.21 -14.69 -16.93
N GLU A 344 53.36 -14.02 -16.90
CA GLU A 344 53.72 -13.10 -15.81
C GLU A 344 52.66 -11.99 -15.70
N ASP A 345 52.40 -11.29 -16.79
CA ASP A 345 51.38 -10.23 -16.86
C ASP A 345 49.95 -10.76 -16.56
N VAL A 346 49.64 -12.02 -16.90
CA VAL A 346 48.36 -12.67 -16.53
C VAL A 346 48.28 -12.90 -15.01
N TYR A 347 49.36 -13.31 -14.36
CA TYR A 347 49.39 -13.47 -12.90
C TYR A 347 49.32 -12.12 -12.18
N GLU A 348 49.96 -11.08 -12.72
CA GLU A 348 49.79 -9.69 -12.23
C GLU A 348 48.33 -9.27 -12.32
N LEU A 349 47.65 -9.49 -13.46
CA LEU A 349 46.23 -9.16 -13.62
C LEU A 349 45.30 -9.93 -12.66
N ILE A 350 45.61 -11.20 -12.37
CA ILE A 350 44.89 -11.98 -11.35
C ILE A 350 45.12 -11.36 -9.97
N SER A 351 46.35 -10.98 -9.64
CA SER A 351 46.66 -10.34 -8.35
C SER A 351 45.98 -8.97 -8.22
N GLU A 352 45.93 -8.17 -9.28
CA GLU A 352 45.13 -6.94 -9.34
C GLU A 352 43.66 -7.23 -8.99
N GLY A 353 43.07 -8.26 -9.61
CA GLY A 353 41.68 -8.67 -9.39
C GLY A 353 41.38 -9.14 -7.98
N GLU A 354 42.29 -9.92 -7.38
CA GLU A 354 42.17 -10.39 -6.00
C GLU A 354 42.25 -9.24 -5.00
N ASN A 355 42.98 -8.17 -5.33
CA ASN A 355 43.14 -6.97 -4.52
C ASN A 355 42.07 -5.89 -4.77
N LEU A 356 41.18 -6.07 -5.76
CA LEU A 356 40.09 -5.12 -6.00
C LEU A 356 39.17 -4.98 -4.78
N PRO A 357 38.57 -3.80 -4.57
CA PRO A 357 37.57 -3.60 -3.52
C PRO A 357 36.23 -4.31 -3.82
N VAL A 358 36.05 -4.81 -5.05
CA VAL A 358 34.86 -5.53 -5.52
C VAL A 358 35.22 -6.93 -5.98
N HIS A 359 34.35 -7.90 -5.72
CA HIS A 359 34.58 -9.29 -6.06
C HIS A 359 33.99 -9.64 -7.43
N ALA A 360 34.84 -10.07 -8.36
CA ALA A 360 34.50 -10.51 -9.72
C ALA A 360 34.98 -11.95 -9.95
N GLU A 361 34.32 -12.91 -9.30
CA GLU A 361 34.75 -14.31 -9.25
C GLU A 361 34.73 -15.00 -10.62
N GLU A 362 33.74 -14.71 -11.46
CA GLU A 362 33.61 -15.32 -12.79
C GLU A 362 34.84 -15.00 -13.66
N GLU A 363 35.24 -13.73 -13.70
CA GLU A 363 36.42 -13.29 -14.44
C GLU A 363 37.74 -13.78 -13.82
N LEU A 364 37.84 -13.83 -12.49
CA LEU A 364 39.02 -14.41 -11.81
C LEU A 364 39.19 -15.89 -12.15
N GLN A 365 38.10 -16.66 -12.14
CA GLN A 365 38.13 -18.07 -12.54
C GLN A 365 38.51 -18.24 -14.01
N ALA A 366 37.97 -17.39 -14.89
CA ALA A 366 38.30 -17.42 -16.30
C ALA A 366 39.78 -17.10 -16.58
N LEU A 367 40.36 -16.12 -15.87
CA LEU A 367 41.79 -15.80 -15.93
C LEU A 367 42.66 -16.95 -15.40
N ARG A 368 42.26 -17.57 -14.28
CA ARG A 368 42.93 -18.76 -13.73
C ARG A 368 42.91 -19.90 -14.75
N ALA A 369 41.78 -20.15 -15.43
CA ALA A 369 41.70 -21.13 -16.51
C ALA A 369 42.60 -20.76 -17.70
N ARG A 370 42.67 -19.48 -18.07
CA ARG A 370 43.58 -18.96 -19.11
C ARG A 370 45.07 -19.12 -18.74
N SER A 371 45.41 -19.16 -17.45
CA SER A 371 46.77 -19.44 -16.98
C SER A 371 47.16 -20.93 -17.08
N MET A 372 46.19 -21.83 -17.29
CA MET A 372 46.44 -23.26 -17.44
C MET A 372 46.98 -23.58 -18.84
N LEU A 373 48.23 -24.03 -18.88
CA LEU A 373 48.90 -24.41 -20.13
C LEU A 373 48.69 -25.88 -20.44
N HIS A 374 48.38 -26.16 -21.71
CA HIS A 374 48.25 -27.51 -22.22
C HIS A 374 49.23 -27.76 -23.37
N CYS A 375 49.35 -29.03 -23.75
CA CYS A 375 50.12 -29.52 -24.88
C CYS A 375 51.65 -29.24 -24.77
N VAL A 376 52.41 -29.77 -25.73
CA VAL A 376 53.85 -29.48 -25.89
C VAL A 376 54.11 -28.03 -26.28
N CYS A 377 53.14 -27.35 -26.90
CA CYS A 377 53.28 -25.95 -27.30
C CYS A 377 53.15 -24.96 -26.14
N ARG A 378 52.81 -25.44 -24.92
CA ARG A 378 52.65 -24.62 -23.71
C ARG A 378 51.73 -23.41 -23.94
N LYS A 379 50.61 -23.64 -24.63
CA LYS A 379 49.58 -22.62 -24.88
C LYS A 379 48.34 -22.92 -24.05
N PRO A 380 47.56 -21.89 -23.69
CA PRO A 380 46.25 -22.07 -23.07
C PRO A 380 45.30 -22.84 -24.02
N TYR A 381 44.20 -23.34 -23.45
CA TYR A 381 43.13 -23.95 -24.24
C TYR A 381 42.61 -22.96 -25.29
N ASN A 382 42.56 -23.38 -26.57
CA ASN A 382 42.26 -22.49 -27.70
C ASN A 382 41.19 -23.04 -28.65
N SER A 383 40.26 -23.86 -28.11
CA SER A 383 39.15 -24.52 -28.82
C SER A 383 39.51 -25.38 -30.05
N ARG A 384 40.81 -25.56 -30.36
CA ARG A 384 41.26 -26.46 -31.43
C ARG A 384 41.06 -27.92 -31.05
N SER A 385 41.02 -28.80 -32.05
CA SER A 385 40.90 -30.24 -31.84
C SER A 385 42.05 -30.77 -30.97
N MET A 386 41.73 -31.17 -29.73
CA MET A 386 42.66 -31.78 -28.78
C MET A 386 42.40 -33.27 -28.58
N VAL A 387 43.42 -33.97 -28.10
CA VAL A 387 43.41 -35.37 -27.69
C VAL A 387 44.06 -35.49 -26.31
N SER A 388 43.50 -36.30 -25.42
CA SER A 388 44.09 -36.57 -24.10
C SER A 388 45.01 -37.79 -24.14
N CYS A 389 46.11 -37.74 -23.40
CA CYS A 389 46.99 -38.89 -23.23
C CYS A 389 46.34 -39.90 -22.26
N SER A 390 46.25 -41.17 -22.65
CA SER A 390 45.65 -42.23 -21.83
C SER A 390 46.47 -42.57 -20.56
N GLN A 391 47.73 -42.15 -20.50
CA GLN A 391 48.61 -42.42 -19.35
C GLN A 391 48.70 -41.25 -18.36
N CYS A 392 48.95 -40.03 -18.84
CA CYS A 392 49.11 -38.86 -17.97
C CYS A 392 47.86 -37.97 -17.89
N GLY A 393 46.85 -38.18 -18.74
CA GLY A 393 45.64 -37.37 -18.78
C GLY A 393 45.82 -35.97 -19.39
N GLU A 394 47.05 -35.57 -19.72
CA GLU A 394 47.33 -34.25 -20.32
C GLU A 394 46.74 -34.11 -21.72
N TRP A 395 46.31 -32.88 -22.04
CA TRP A 395 45.67 -32.55 -23.31
C TRP A 395 46.67 -32.01 -24.33
N TYR A 396 46.59 -32.49 -25.57
CA TYR A 396 47.46 -32.09 -26.66
C TYR A 396 46.66 -31.69 -27.90
N HIS A 397 47.03 -30.60 -28.57
CA HIS A 397 46.46 -30.28 -29.87
C HIS A 397 46.87 -31.36 -30.89
N THR A 398 45.89 -31.91 -31.60
CA THR A 398 46.10 -32.93 -32.66
C THR A 398 47.19 -32.51 -33.66
N TYR A 399 47.20 -31.23 -34.06
CA TYR A 399 48.25 -30.67 -34.92
C TYR A 399 49.66 -30.65 -34.27
N CYS A 400 49.78 -30.24 -33.00
CA CYS A 400 51.06 -30.16 -32.31
C CYS A 400 51.72 -31.53 -32.11
N VAL A 401 50.91 -32.59 -32.09
CA VAL A 401 51.38 -33.99 -31.99
C VAL A 401 51.30 -34.72 -33.33
N LYS A 402 51.14 -33.98 -34.44
CA LYS A 402 51.13 -34.46 -35.83
C LYS A 402 50.12 -35.57 -36.10
N LEU A 403 48.94 -35.50 -35.48
CA LEU A 403 47.83 -36.40 -35.73
C LEU A 403 46.89 -35.82 -36.79
N HIS A 404 46.69 -36.57 -37.87
CA HIS A 404 45.75 -36.22 -38.93
C HIS A 404 44.29 -36.61 -38.61
N TRP A 405 44.09 -37.51 -37.65
CA TRP A 405 42.79 -37.99 -37.19
C TRP A 405 42.86 -38.32 -35.68
N LYS A 406 41.71 -38.33 -34.99
CA LYS A 406 41.66 -38.63 -33.54
C LYS A 406 41.74 -40.16 -33.30
N PRO A 407 42.81 -40.70 -32.72
CA PRO A 407 42.91 -42.12 -32.42
C PRO A 407 42.05 -42.52 -31.21
N LYS A 408 41.67 -43.80 -31.13
CA LYS A 408 40.89 -44.35 -29.99
C LYS A 408 41.66 -44.33 -28.66
N ALA A 409 42.98 -44.42 -28.72
CA ALA A 409 43.89 -44.24 -27.59
C ALA A 409 45.13 -43.50 -28.08
N TYR A 410 45.53 -42.46 -27.35
CA TYR A 410 46.72 -41.67 -27.64
C TYR A 410 47.66 -41.70 -26.43
N VAL A 411 48.95 -41.93 -26.65
CA VAL A 411 49.99 -41.83 -25.64
C VAL A 411 50.97 -40.75 -26.10
N CYS A 412 51.26 -39.78 -25.24
CA CYS A 412 52.15 -38.67 -25.61
C CYS A 412 53.62 -39.11 -25.64
N SER A 413 54.45 -38.33 -26.35
CA SER A 413 55.89 -38.59 -26.49
C SER A 413 56.68 -38.59 -25.18
N ALA A 414 56.13 -38.00 -24.11
CA ALA A 414 56.72 -38.06 -22.78
C ALA A 414 56.39 -39.38 -22.05
N CYS A 415 55.22 -39.94 -22.29
CA CYS A 415 54.77 -41.22 -21.74
C CYS A 415 55.25 -42.43 -22.56
N CYS A 416 55.52 -42.22 -23.85
CA CYS A 416 56.18 -43.19 -24.72
C CYS A 416 57.33 -42.50 -25.44
N PRO A 417 58.50 -42.33 -24.78
CA PRO A 417 59.69 -41.84 -25.43
C PRO A 417 60.11 -42.87 -26.49
N VAL A 418 59.93 -42.53 -27.76
CA VAL A 418 60.44 -43.34 -28.86
C VAL A 418 61.96 -43.30 -28.76
N THR A 419 62.58 -44.39 -28.32
CA THR A 419 64.00 -44.61 -28.55
C THR A 419 64.22 -44.66 -30.06
N PRO A 420 65.19 -43.91 -30.62
CA PRO A 420 65.56 -44.10 -32.00
C PRO A 420 66.22 -45.48 -32.12
N GLN A 421 65.43 -46.49 -32.50
CA GLN A 421 65.91 -47.81 -32.87
C GLN A 421 66.35 -47.74 -34.33
N ILE A 422 67.66 -47.79 -34.56
CA ILE A 422 68.26 -48.20 -35.83
C ILE A 422 68.25 -49.74 -35.82
N ASP A 423 67.65 -50.33 -36.85
CA ASP A 423 67.41 -51.75 -37.05
C ASP A 423 68.66 -52.65 -36.93
N ALA A 424 68.50 -53.87 -36.40
CA ALA A 424 68.52 -55.18 -37.11
C ALA A 424 68.54 -56.37 -36.08
N PRO A 425 68.40 -57.66 -36.47
CA PRO A 425 67.13 -58.39 -36.32
C PRO A 425 67.18 -59.81 -35.68
N ARG A 426 65.97 -60.31 -35.36
CA ARG A 426 65.46 -61.71 -35.35
C ARG A 426 65.80 -62.73 -34.23
N SER A 427 64.73 -63.23 -33.59
CA SER A 427 64.20 -64.62 -33.64
C SER A 427 62.84 -64.64 -32.89
N MET A 428 61.67 -64.84 -33.54
CA MET A 428 60.86 -66.08 -33.68
C MET A 428 60.97 -67.03 -32.47
N GLU A 429 59.92 -67.32 -31.70
CA GLU A 429 58.68 -68.03 -32.08
C GLU A 429 57.46 -67.77 -31.12
N PRO A 430 56.23 -68.26 -31.42
CA PRO A 430 54.96 -67.69 -30.97
C PRO A 430 54.15 -68.56 -29.97
N GLU A 431 53.29 -67.93 -29.17
CA GLU A 431 52.02 -68.53 -28.72
C GLU A 431 50.90 -67.48 -28.57
N THR A 432 49.73 -67.80 -29.10
CA THR A 432 48.42 -67.11 -29.02
C THR A 432 47.51 -67.77 -27.96
N PRO A 433 46.25 -67.34 -27.73
CA PRO A 433 45.70 -66.00 -27.44
C PRO A 433 44.79 -66.02 -26.18
N SER A 434 44.41 -64.86 -25.62
CA SER A 434 43.12 -64.80 -24.92
C SER A 434 42.50 -63.41 -24.79
N LEU A 435 41.18 -63.46 -24.70
CA LEU A 435 40.18 -62.50 -25.14
C LEU A 435 39.69 -61.57 -24.02
N ASN A 436 39.12 -60.45 -24.49
CA ASN A 436 38.00 -59.69 -23.91
C ASN A 436 38.22 -58.88 -22.63
N HIS A 437 38.18 -57.55 -22.78
CA HIS A 437 37.16 -56.76 -22.07
C HIS A 437 36.62 -55.62 -22.93
N ARG A 438 35.34 -55.79 -23.29
CA ARG A 438 34.43 -54.79 -23.80
C ARG A 438 34.19 -53.74 -22.70
N ARG A 439 34.57 -52.47 -22.94
CA ARG A 439 34.01 -51.36 -22.16
C ARG A 439 33.46 -50.26 -23.07
N THR A 440 32.21 -49.98 -22.73
CA THR A 440 31.19 -49.11 -23.29
C THR A 440 31.67 -47.68 -23.55
N ARG A 441 31.23 -47.17 -24.70
CA ARG A 441 31.31 -45.79 -25.16
C ARG A 441 30.54 -44.89 -24.19
N LYS A 442 31.20 -43.90 -23.60
CA LYS A 442 30.54 -42.70 -23.04
C LYS A 442 31.14 -41.49 -23.74
N VAL A 443 30.27 -40.73 -24.41
CA VAL A 443 30.57 -39.39 -24.91
C VAL A 443 30.27 -38.45 -23.76
N ALA A 444 31.27 -37.73 -23.25
CA ALA A 444 31.08 -36.72 -22.24
C ALA A 444 30.72 -35.37 -22.91
N THR A 445 29.57 -34.83 -22.54
CA THR A 445 29.12 -33.46 -22.81
C THR A 445 29.68 -32.49 -21.76
N ASP A 446 29.62 -31.19 -22.04
CA ASP A 446 30.21 -30.06 -21.28
C ASP A 446 29.93 -29.97 -19.77
N ALA A 447 29.11 -30.86 -19.20
CA ALA A 447 28.72 -30.85 -17.79
C ALA A 447 29.76 -31.47 -16.81
N GLU A 448 30.69 -32.30 -17.27
CA GLU A 448 31.62 -33.04 -16.36
C GLU A 448 32.86 -32.24 -15.89
N ILE A 449 33.02 -30.97 -16.28
CA ILE A 449 34.20 -30.15 -15.91
C ILE A 449 34.05 -29.44 -14.56
N LYS A 450 32.87 -29.47 -13.92
CA LYS A 450 32.63 -28.74 -12.66
C LYS A 450 33.22 -29.40 -11.39
N ASP A 451 33.77 -30.61 -11.47
CA ASP A 451 34.26 -31.36 -10.29
C ASP A 451 35.78 -31.62 -10.26
N LEU A 452 36.59 -30.68 -10.76
CA LEU A 452 38.03 -30.74 -10.59
C LEU A 452 38.44 -30.25 -9.19
N ARG A 453 38.44 -31.18 -8.24
CA ARG A 453 39.06 -31.02 -6.92
C ARG A 453 40.55 -30.67 -7.05
N TRP A 454 40.93 -29.58 -6.39
CA TRP A 454 42.31 -29.16 -6.14
C TRP A 454 43.18 -30.32 -5.65
N GLN A 455 44.18 -30.70 -6.44
CA GLN A 455 45.34 -31.43 -5.95
C GLN A 455 46.61 -30.69 -6.35
N ASN A 456 47.17 -29.97 -5.37
CA ASN A 456 48.52 -29.41 -5.41
C ASN A 456 49.53 -30.42 -5.95
N ARG A 457 50.13 -30.15 -7.12
CA ARG A 457 51.35 -30.85 -7.55
C ARG A 457 52.44 -29.86 -7.97
N LYS A 458 53.34 -29.66 -7.00
CA LYS A 458 54.76 -29.28 -7.05
C LYS A 458 55.13 -27.93 -7.67
N ARG A 459 55.28 -26.97 -6.74
CA ARG A 459 56.14 -25.79 -6.77
C ARG A 459 57.50 -26.11 -7.43
N VAL A 460 57.78 -25.56 -8.60
CA VAL A 460 59.14 -25.52 -9.15
C VAL A 460 59.89 -24.42 -8.40
N LYS A 461 60.81 -24.81 -7.52
CA LYS A 461 61.76 -23.88 -6.90
C LYS A 461 62.64 -23.28 -8.00
N ARG A 462 62.51 -21.98 -8.26
CA ARG A 462 63.55 -21.22 -8.97
C ARG A 462 64.49 -20.63 -7.93
N THR A 463 65.75 -21.03 -8.02
CA THR A 463 66.88 -20.50 -7.25
C THR A 463 66.98 -19.00 -7.46
N ALA A 464 67.00 -18.25 -6.35
CA ALA A 464 67.15 -16.80 -6.33
C ALA A 464 68.44 -16.36 -7.04
N LYS A 465 68.31 -15.41 -7.97
CA LYS A 465 69.43 -14.60 -8.45
C LYS A 465 69.28 -13.22 -7.79
N ARG A 466 70.37 -12.75 -7.17
CA ARG A 466 70.43 -11.54 -6.34
C ARG A 466 69.81 -10.32 -7.04
N SER A 467 69.06 -9.57 -6.24
CA SER A 467 68.43 -8.29 -6.51
C SER A 467 69.43 -7.20 -6.94
N PRO A 468 69.10 -6.37 -7.94
CA PRO A 468 69.51 -4.99 -7.96
C PRO A 468 68.59 -4.21 -7.01
N GLN A 469 69.17 -3.45 -6.07
CA GLN A 469 68.46 -2.53 -5.20
C GLN A 469 67.64 -1.54 -6.04
N VAL A 470 66.31 -1.57 -5.89
CA VAL A 470 65.45 -0.49 -6.36
C VAL A 470 65.02 0.29 -5.13
N HIS A 471 65.44 1.54 -5.09
CA HIS A 471 65.10 2.52 -4.08
C HIS A 471 63.59 2.66 -3.98
N ILE A 472 63.05 2.43 -2.78
CA ILE A 472 61.73 2.90 -2.38
C ILE A 472 61.86 4.42 -2.30
N LEU A 473 61.20 5.14 -3.20
CA LEU A 473 60.78 6.51 -2.94
C LEU A 473 59.25 6.57 -2.90
N PRO A 474 58.69 7.34 -1.96
CA PRO A 474 57.24 7.44 -1.72
C PRO A 474 56.62 8.42 -2.71
N TRP A 475 55.29 8.58 -2.68
CA TRP A 475 54.46 9.78 -2.99
C TRP A 475 53.08 9.22 -3.41
N PHE A 476 51.92 9.64 -2.86
CA PHE A 476 51.51 10.97 -2.42
C PHE A 476 50.44 10.91 -1.32
N PHE A 477 50.69 11.64 -0.21
CA PHE A 477 49.68 12.43 0.50
C PHE A 477 50.27 13.85 0.59
N THR A 478 49.57 14.80 -0.03
CA THR A 478 49.51 16.21 0.37
C THR A 478 48.11 16.68 0.07
#